data_AF-A0A2H9P591-F1
#
_entry.id   AF-A0A2H9P591-F1
#
_cell.length_a   1.000
_cell.length_b   1.000
_cell.length_c   1.000
_cell.angle_alpha   90.00
_cell.angle_beta   90.00
_cell.angle_gamma   90.00
#
_symmetry.space_group_name_H-M   'P 1'
#
loop_
_entity.id
_entity.type
_entity.pdbx_description
1 polymer ?
#
loop_
_entity_poly.entity_id
_entity_poly.type
_entity_poly.pdbx_seq_one_letter_code
_entity_poly.pdbx_strand_id
1 'polypeptide(L)'
;MGQKDATTKEQSNPNVIDVLLGKNEQKIVDFESMILETQKRVWGALKQGYEYVGITDDSEKFLRKNVFAKFDMIALYVDLVGSTTMTLELPEEKLAIIISSFAQEMASVINLHGGYVLKFVGDAVIGYFVASNNGL
;
A
#
# COMPACT_ATOMS: atom_id res chain seq x y z
N MET A 1 -33.19 -26.75 40.82
CA MET A 1 -33.87 -25.68 40.03
C MET A 1 -32.94 -24.48 40.01
N GLY A 2 -32.52 -24.00 38.83
CA GLY A 2 -31.56 -22.89 38.64
C GLY A 2 -30.26 -23.35 37.94
N GLN A 3 -30.25 -23.45 36.60
CA GLN A 3 -29.62 -22.52 35.62
C GLN A 3 -28.07 -22.65 35.62
N LYS A 4 -27.44 -23.57 34.86
CA LYS A 4 -27.16 -23.66 33.41
C LYS A 4 -26.41 -22.46 32.82
N ASP A 5 -25.10 -22.64 32.70
CA ASP A 5 -24.15 -21.88 31.89
C ASP A 5 -24.56 -21.85 30.42
N ALA A 6 -24.53 -20.66 29.80
CA ALA A 6 -24.65 -20.48 28.37
C ALA A 6 -23.53 -19.55 27.89
N THR A 7 -22.46 -20.16 27.40
CA THR A 7 -21.43 -19.50 26.57
C THR A 7 -22.04 -19.11 25.22
N THR A 8 -22.23 -17.82 25.00
CA THR A 8 -22.60 -17.24 23.70
C THR A 8 -21.41 -17.33 22.74
N LYS A 9 -21.50 -18.20 21.73
CA LYS A 9 -20.62 -18.14 20.56
C LYS A 9 -21.26 -17.22 19.53
N GLU A 10 -20.75 -15.99 19.40
CA GLU A 10 -21.05 -15.15 18.24
C GLU A 10 -20.41 -15.77 17.00
N GLN A 11 -21.23 -16.38 16.15
CA GLN A 11 -20.86 -16.75 14.79
C GLN A 11 -20.90 -15.48 13.94
N SER A 12 -19.73 -14.88 13.68
CA SER A 12 -19.61 -13.84 12.66
C SER A 12 -19.74 -14.50 11.28
N ASN A 13 -20.90 -14.38 10.66
CA ASN A 13 -21.07 -14.74 9.24
C ASN A 13 -20.09 -13.92 8.40
N PRO A 14 -19.33 -14.53 7.47
CA PRO A 14 -18.48 -13.77 6.56
C PRO A 14 -19.38 -12.89 5.69
N ASN A 15 -19.17 -11.58 5.79
CA ASN A 15 -19.97 -10.58 5.10
C ASN A 15 -19.73 -10.74 3.59
N VAL A 16 -20.76 -11.10 2.84
CA VAL A 16 -20.71 -11.39 1.38
C VAL A 16 -20.10 -10.22 0.58
N ILE A 17 -20.15 -9.03 1.16
CA ILE A 17 -19.52 -7.80 0.68
C ILE A 17 -17.98 -7.95 0.60
N ASP A 18 -17.34 -8.64 1.55
CA ASP A 18 -15.88 -8.85 1.53
C ASP A 18 -15.43 -9.79 0.40
N VAL A 19 -16.29 -10.74 0.00
CA VAL A 19 -16.05 -11.64 -1.15
C VAL A 19 -16.25 -10.91 -2.47
N LEU A 20 -17.28 -10.06 -2.57
CA LEU A 20 -17.57 -9.26 -3.75
C LEU A 20 -16.58 -8.10 -3.97
N LEU A 21 -16.01 -7.55 -2.89
CA LEU A 21 -15.01 -6.49 -2.94
C LEU A 21 -13.60 -6.99 -3.26
N GLY A 22 -13.42 -8.29 -3.52
CA GLY A 22 -12.13 -8.82 -3.95
C GLY A 22 -11.02 -8.42 -2.99
N LYS A 23 -11.24 -8.58 -1.68
CA LYS A 23 -10.13 -8.66 -0.71
C LYS A 23 -9.35 -9.93 -1.03
N ASN A 24 -8.58 -9.89 -2.12
CA ASN A 24 -7.44 -10.74 -2.32
C ASN A 24 -6.56 -10.44 -1.11
N GLU A 25 -6.52 -11.37 -0.15
CA GLU A 25 -5.43 -11.42 0.80
C GLU A 25 -4.16 -11.41 -0.04
N GLN A 26 -3.52 -10.26 -0.17
CA GLN A 26 -2.32 -10.11 -0.98
C GLN A 26 -1.26 -10.99 -0.32
N LYS A 27 -1.09 -12.19 -0.87
CA LYS A 27 -0.16 -13.18 -0.35
C LYS A 27 1.24 -12.71 -0.71
N ILE A 28 2.12 -12.64 0.29
CA ILE A 28 3.54 -12.38 0.03
C ILE A 28 4.06 -13.57 -0.79
N VAL A 29 4.25 -13.33 -2.08
CA VAL A 29 4.87 -14.25 -3.05
C VAL A 29 6.37 -14.01 -3.11
N ASP A 30 7.12 -14.93 -3.72
CA ASP A 30 8.57 -14.76 -3.88
C ASP A 30 8.91 -13.54 -4.75
N PHE A 31 10.16 -13.05 -4.64
CA PHE A 31 10.60 -11.82 -5.29
C PHE A 31 10.47 -11.84 -6.82
N GLU A 32 10.74 -12.98 -7.46
CA GLU A 32 10.65 -13.08 -8.92
C GLU A 32 9.20 -12.96 -9.37
N SER A 33 8.29 -13.64 -8.66
CA SER A 33 6.85 -13.51 -8.89
C SER A 33 6.37 -12.08 -8.66
N MET A 34 6.83 -11.41 -7.61
CA MET A 34 6.49 -9.99 -7.34
C MET A 34 6.92 -9.07 -8.48
N ILE A 35 8.17 -9.18 -8.94
CA ILE A 35 8.71 -8.37 -10.04
C ILE A 35 7.87 -8.59 -11.30
N LEU A 36 7.57 -9.84 -11.62
CA LEU A 36 6.81 -10.19 -12.82
C LEU A 36 5.36 -9.66 -12.77
N GLU A 37 4.72 -9.70 -11.61
CA GLU A 37 3.38 -9.14 -11.42
C GLU A 37 3.38 -7.60 -11.48
N THR A 38 4.35 -6.93 -10.85
CA THR A 38 4.54 -5.48 -10.95
C THR A 38 4.75 -5.07 -12.40
N GLN A 39 5.61 -5.77 -13.15
CA GLN A 39 5.80 -5.49 -14.58
C GLN A 39 4.50 -5.59 -15.36
N LYS A 40 3.69 -6.62 -15.13
CA LYS A 40 2.38 -6.76 -15.78
C LYS A 40 1.45 -5.59 -15.47
N ARG A 41 1.37 -5.15 -14.21
CA ARG A 41 0.53 -4.01 -13.79
C ARG A 41 1.00 -2.69 -14.40
N VAL A 42 2.30 -2.41 -14.35
CA VAL A 42 2.90 -1.22 -14.98
C VAL A 42 2.66 -1.21 -16.49
N TRP A 43 2.84 -2.34 -17.18
CA TRP A 43 2.55 -2.43 -18.61
C TRP A 43 1.07 -2.23 -18.94
N GLY A 44 0.17 -2.70 -18.07
CA GLY A 44 -1.27 -2.45 -18.19
C GLY A 44 -1.57 -0.95 -18.09
N ALA A 45 -1.02 -0.30 -17.06
CA ALA A 45 -1.20 1.13 -16.82
C ALA A 45 -0.70 2.00 -17.99
N LEU A 46 0.46 1.67 -18.54
CA LEU A 46 1.04 2.39 -19.67
C LEU A 46 0.24 2.25 -20.99
N LYS A 47 -0.51 1.15 -21.17
CA LYS A 47 -1.23 0.86 -22.42
C LYS A 47 -2.68 1.33 -22.43
N GLN A 48 -3.36 1.24 -21.29
CA GLN A 48 -4.80 1.43 -21.22
C GLN A 48 -5.18 2.76 -20.53
N GLY A 49 -4.20 3.49 -20.00
CA GLY A 49 -4.45 4.48 -18.96
C GLY A 49 -4.81 3.78 -17.65
N TYR A 50 -4.49 4.38 -16.51
CA TYR A 50 -4.76 3.77 -15.22
C TYR A 50 -5.51 4.73 -14.31
N GLU A 51 -6.61 4.25 -13.74
CA GLU A 51 -7.40 5.04 -12.79
C GLU A 51 -6.66 5.14 -11.46
N TYR A 52 -6.59 6.36 -10.93
CA TYR A 52 -5.98 6.60 -9.64
C TYR A 52 -6.81 5.96 -8.53
N VAL A 53 -6.39 4.79 -8.06
CA VAL A 53 -6.94 4.19 -6.85
C VAL A 53 -6.37 4.99 -5.69
N GLY A 54 -7.21 5.83 -5.07
CA GLY A 54 -6.81 6.73 -3.99
C GLY A 54 -6.02 5.98 -2.92
N ILE A 55 -4.81 6.47 -2.62
CA ILE A 55 -4.01 5.92 -1.53
C ILE A 55 -4.82 6.01 -0.23
N THR A 56 -4.93 4.89 0.46
CA THR A 56 -5.64 4.82 1.73
C THR A 56 -4.93 5.66 2.78
N ASP A 57 -5.72 6.40 3.55
CA ASP A 57 -5.24 7.35 4.55
C ASP A 57 -4.73 6.68 5.85
N ASP A 58 -4.15 5.48 5.70
CA ASP A 58 -3.82 4.59 6.82
C ASP A 58 -2.63 5.09 7.62
N SER A 59 -1.69 5.76 6.96
CA SER A 59 -0.59 6.47 7.61
C SER A 59 -1.10 7.61 8.49
N GLU A 60 -2.00 8.46 7.99
CA GLU A 60 -2.57 9.55 8.78
C GLU A 60 -3.35 9.00 9.98
N LYS A 61 -4.19 7.98 9.78
CA LYS A 61 -4.91 7.30 10.87
C LYS A 61 -3.95 6.75 11.92
N PHE A 62 -2.86 6.10 11.50
CA PHE A 62 -1.86 5.56 12.43
C PHE A 62 -1.21 6.67 13.25
N LEU A 63 -0.72 7.72 12.60
CA LEU A 63 -0.05 8.83 13.28
C LEU A 63 -1.00 9.58 14.23
N ARG A 64 -2.23 9.86 13.81
CA ARG A 64 -3.24 10.54 14.65
C ARG A 64 -3.63 9.75 15.89
N LYS A 65 -3.71 8.42 15.79
CA LYS A 65 -3.98 7.56 16.95
C LYS A 65 -2.82 7.55 17.95
N ASN A 66 -1.61 7.89 17.51
CA ASN A 66 -0.39 7.70 18.28
C ASN A 66 0.41 9.02 18.50
N VAL A 67 -0.25 10.18 18.46
CA VAL A 67 0.38 11.53 18.54
C VAL A 67 1.32 11.74 19.74
N PHE A 68 1.11 11.01 20.84
CA PHE A 68 1.91 11.12 22.06
C PHE A 68 2.83 9.92 22.32
N ALA A 69 2.88 8.97 21.39
CA ALA A 69 3.72 7.79 21.51
C ALA A 69 5.06 7.99 20.79
N LYS A 70 6.08 7.27 21.27
CA LYS A 70 7.39 7.18 20.61
C LYS A 70 7.53 5.79 20.00
N PHE A 71 8.04 5.73 18.78
CA PHE A 71 8.31 4.48 18.08
C PHE A 71 9.69 4.54 17.45
N ASP A 72 10.35 3.39 17.40
CA ASP A 72 11.47 3.18 16.52
C ASP A 72 10.92 2.96 15.11
N MET A 73 11.41 3.75 14.15
CA MET A 73 10.92 3.74 12.77
C MET A 73 12.07 3.73 11.78
N ILE A 74 11.85 3.09 10.64
CA ILE A 74 12.73 3.14 9.48
C ILE A 74 12.02 3.97 8.41
N ALA A 75 12.66 5.05 7.96
CA ALA A 75 12.17 5.85 6.85
C ALA A 75 12.73 5.32 5.53
N LEU A 76 11.86 5.18 4.52
CA LEU A 76 12.17 4.78 3.16
C LEU A 76 11.91 5.95 2.22
N TYR A 77 12.91 6.30 1.41
CA TYR A 77 12.81 7.30 0.35
C TYR A 77 13.13 6.60 -0.97
N VAL A 78 12.17 6.62 -1.90
CA VAL A 78 12.34 6.03 -3.24
C VAL A 78 12.02 7.09 -4.27
N ASP A 79 12.84 7.19 -5.30
CA ASP A 79 12.72 8.20 -6.34
C ASP A 79 12.85 7.59 -7.74
N LEU A 80 12.22 8.22 -8.72
CA LEU A 80 12.23 7.75 -10.10
C LEU A 80 13.43 8.34 -10.84
N VAL A 81 14.44 7.50 -11.08
CA VAL A 81 15.65 7.89 -11.82
C VAL A 81 15.30 8.43 -13.22
N GLY A 82 15.81 9.61 -13.54
CA GLY A 82 15.64 10.23 -14.86
C GLY A 82 14.33 11.01 -15.04
N SER A 83 13.58 11.24 -13.96
CA SER A 83 12.34 12.03 -13.96
C SER A 83 12.45 13.40 -14.63
N THR A 84 13.56 14.11 -14.41
CA THR A 84 13.79 15.43 -15.01
C THR A 84 13.84 15.34 -16.53
N THR A 85 14.59 14.38 -17.09
CA THR A 85 14.66 14.16 -18.53
C THR A 85 13.29 13.77 -19.08
N MET A 86 12.60 12.83 -18.44
CA MET A 86 11.25 12.43 -18.84
C MET A 86 10.26 13.61 -18.85
N THR A 87 10.36 14.52 -17.87
CA THR A 87 9.51 15.71 -17.77
C THR A 87 9.71 16.68 -18.93
N LEU A 88 10.93 16.74 -19.47
CA LEU A 88 11.27 17.63 -20.59
C LEU A 88 10.91 17.02 -21.96
N GLU A 89 10.93 15.69 -22.07
CA GLU A 89 10.80 14.99 -23.36
C GLU A 89 9.42 14.39 -23.60
N LEU A 90 8.67 14.07 -22.55
CA LEU A 90 7.38 13.40 -22.66
C LEU A 90 6.21 14.40 -22.56
N PRO A 91 5.11 14.16 -23.30
CA PRO A 91 3.85 14.84 -23.08
C PRO A 91 3.35 14.66 -21.64
N GLU A 92 2.70 15.69 -21.09
CA GLU A 92 2.18 15.72 -19.72
C GLU A 92 1.33 14.49 -19.38
N GLU A 93 0.45 14.07 -20.30
CA GLU A 93 -0.39 12.88 -20.13
C GLU A 93 0.43 11.60 -19.91
N LYS A 94 1.53 11.42 -20.65
CA LYS A 94 2.41 10.25 -20.49
C LYS A 94 3.20 10.32 -19.19
N LEU A 95 3.69 11.52 -18.84
CA LEU A 95 4.40 11.74 -17.58
C LEU A 95 3.50 11.42 -16.38
N ALA A 96 2.24 11.88 -16.41
CA ALA A 96 1.26 11.61 -15.38
C ALA A 96 0.99 10.11 -15.20
N ILE A 97 0.92 9.34 -16.30
CA ILE A 97 0.78 7.88 -16.23
C ILE A 97 2.01 7.24 -15.60
N ILE A 98 3.23 7.67 -15.96
CA ILE A 98 4.47 7.10 -15.41
C ILE A 98 4.58 7.37 -13.90
N ILE A 99 4.42 8.63 -13.49
CA ILE A 99 4.53 9.03 -12.08
C ILE A 99 3.44 8.35 -11.24
N SER A 100 2.20 8.30 -11.73
CA SER A 100 1.10 7.65 -11.00
C SER A 100 1.30 6.14 -10.88
N SER A 101 1.75 5.47 -11.95
CA SER A 101 2.06 4.03 -11.94
C SER A 101 3.18 3.71 -10.94
N PHE A 102 4.26 4.52 -10.95
CA PHE A 102 5.36 4.36 -10.00
C PHE A 102 4.89 4.55 -8.55
N ALA A 103 4.18 5.64 -8.27
CA ALA A 103 3.67 5.96 -6.94
C ALA A 103 2.78 4.84 -6.38
N GLN A 104 1.88 4.29 -7.19
CA GLN A 104 0.97 3.23 -6.79
C GLN A 104 1.68 1.89 -6.54
N GLU A 105 2.61 1.49 -7.41
CA GLU A 105 3.38 0.26 -7.19
C GLU A 105 4.21 0.36 -5.92
N MET A 106 4.86 1.50 -5.68
CA MET A 106 5.59 1.72 -4.42
C MET A 106 4.65 1.67 -3.21
N ALA A 107 3.47 2.30 -3.30
CA ALA A 107 2.48 2.25 -2.23
C ALA A 107 2.00 0.83 -1.95
N SER A 108 1.70 0.06 -3.00
CA SER A 108 1.29 -1.34 -2.88
C SER A 108 2.38 -2.19 -2.23
N VAL A 109 3.64 -2.04 -2.64
CA VAL A 109 4.76 -2.82 -2.09
C VAL A 109 5.02 -2.46 -0.63
N ILE A 110 5.01 -1.17 -0.28
CA ILE A 110 5.17 -0.69 1.10
C ILE A 110 4.06 -1.27 1.99
N ASN A 111 2.81 -1.14 1.58
CA ASN A 111 1.65 -1.62 2.34
C ASN A 111 1.65 -3.15 2.48
N LEU A 112 2.01 -3.88 1.42
CA LEU A 112 2.12 -5.35 1.43
C LEU A 112 3.13 -5.84 2.49
N HIS A 113 4.18 -5.07 2.75
CA HIS A 113 5.22 -5.38 3.73
C HIS A 113 4.95 -4.75 5.11
N GLY A 114 3.73 -4.28 5.35
CA GLY A 114 3.32 -3.71 6.65
C GLY A 114 3.88 -2.31 6.92
N GLY A 115 4.38 -1.62 5.90
CA GLY A 115 4.78 -0.23 5.98
C GLY A 115 3.60 0.72 5.75
N TYR A 116 3.88 2.00 5.93
CA TYR A 116 2.95 3.09 5.70
C TYR A 116 3.53 4.07 4.68
N VAL A 117 2.73 4.48 3.70
CA VAL A 117 3.09 5.60 2.83
C VAL A 117 2.80 6.91 3.55
N LEU A 118 3.83 7.72 3.79
CA LEU A 118 3.69 9.02 4.44
C LEU A 118 3.18 10.08 3.46
N LYS A 119 3.83 10.20 2.31
CA LYS A 119 3.49 11.19 1.28
C LYS A 119 4.18 10.90 -0.06
N PHE A 120 3.64 11.52 -1.09
CA PHE A 120 4.21 11.60 -2.42
C PHE A 120 4.80 13.00 -2.62
N VAL A 121 5.99 13.08 -3.24
CA VAL A 121 6.70 14.33 -3.48
C VAL A 121 7.18 14.32 -4.93
N GLY A 122 6.36 14.81 -5.84
CA GLY A 122 6.64 14.76 -7.27
C GLY A 122 6.75 13.31 -7.76
N ASP A 123 7.96 12.92 -8.12
CA ASP A 123 8.39 11.60 -8.57
C ASP A 123 8.88 10.67 -7.45
N ALA A 124 8.95 11.16 -6.21
CA ALA A 124 9.40 10.39 -5.05
C ALA A 124 8.24 9.91 -4.16
N VAL A 125 8.45 8.75 -3.53
CA VAL A 125 7.58 8.17 -2.50
C VAL A 125 8.32 8.10 -1.18
N ILE A 126 7.68 8.59 -0.13
CA ILE A 126 8.19 8.52 1.24
C ILE A 126 7.32 7.56 2.02
N GLY A 127 7.92 6.46 2.48
CA GLY A 127 7.30 5.47 3.34
C GLY A 127 8.03 5.35 4.67
N TYR A 128 7.40 4.66 5.63
CA TYR A 128 8.07 4.26 6.85
C TYR A 128 7.55 2.93 7.36
N PHE A 129 8.39 2.24 8.11
CA PHE A 129 8.07 1.00 8.79
C PHE A 129 8.26 1.22 10.27
N VAL A 130 7.27 0.82 11.06
CA VAL A 130 7.34 0.87 12.52
C VAL A 130 8.01 -0.42 12.98
N ALA A 131 9.08 -0.32 13.76
CA ALA A 131 9.72 -1.49 14.31
C ALA A 131 8.78 -2.12 15.34
N SER A 132 8.43 -3.39 15.13
CA SER A 132 7.84 -4.19 16.20
C SER A 132 8.92 -4.44 17.23
N ASN A 133 8.72 -3.99 18.47
CA ASN A 133 9.53 -4.40 19.62
C ASN A 133 9.26 -5.89 19.94
N ASN A 134 9.60 -6.77 19.00
CA ASN A 134 9.80 -8.18 19.31
C ASN A 134 11.25 -8.26 19.74
N GLY A 135 11.48 -8.03 21.04
CA GLY A 135 12.77 -8.28 21.66
C GLY A 135 13.24 -9.69 21.32
N LEU A 136 14.43 -9.77 20.72
CA LEU A 136 15.22 -10.99 20.72
C LEU A 136 15.71 -11.29 22.14
#